data_AF-A0A2E1S9V0-F1
#
_entry.id   AF-A0A2E1S9V0-F1
#
_cell.length_a   1.000
_cell.length_b   1.000
_cell.length_c   1.000
_cell.angle_alpha   90.00
_cell.angle_beta   90.00
_cell.angle_gamma   90.00
#
_symmetry.space_group_name_H-M   'P 1'
#
loop_
_entity.id
_entity.type
_entity.pdbx_description
1 polymer ?
#
loop_
_entity_poly.entity_id
_entity_poly.type
_entity_poly.pdbx_seq_one_letter_code
_entity_poly.pdbx_strand_id
1 'polypeptide(L)'
;MDIELTKELSNFFQNFDYKLKIESLNINFQKDGKSIFEIEKINFSNYGFKRNKIEGILFKERFIIDYSKKRNNFNFKINDLGIKAVLDLEQNNFNDFLKGIIKINFLESLIKSNFNLKKEQIDLTKTNFKNKDLFFTFDSVITFNPYFLTKSNIDIISIEDSFLKKISFENILLKNEIIKKLNSENVVKYKANKFSKGLIKDFTSKINFINGNLIFESISKIIGGTINCKGDILLIDSYPRLNFQCSIIFDNTKNFLKSFSIASNANVNELFFDVKGSINILNNKINFDEIIVNKEQSLKEKETRYYKQIFEKFLLDEGLFFIIKKSKVKTFLLELT
;
A
#
# COMPACT_ATOMS: atom_id res chain seq x y z
N MET A 1 15.98 5.17 -20.17
CA MET A 1 16.80 6.36 -19.83
C MET A 1 18.20 5.82 -19.63
N ASP A 2 19.10 6.10 -20.56
CA ASP A 2 20.44 5.51 -20.53
C ASP A 2 21.24 6.08 -19.36
N ILE A 3 21.51 5.25 -18.36
CA ILE A 3 22.25 5.62 -17.15
C ILE A 3 23.67 6.11 -17.50
N GLU A 4 24.20 5.64 -18.63
CA GLU A 4 25.53 5.94 -19.14
C GLU A 4 25.69 7.43 -19.53
N LEU A 5 24.70 8.00 -20.23
CA LEU A 5 24.64 9.44 -20.56
C LEU A 5 24.57 10.31 -19.31
N THR A 6 23.88 9.88 -18.25
CA THR A 6 23.84 10.61 -16.96
C THR A 6 25.19 10.61 -16.24
N LYS A 7 25.99 9.55 -16.38
CA LYS A 7 27.32 9.45 -15.76
C LYS A 7 28.32 10.38 -16.47
N GLU A 8 28.27 10.44 -17.81
CA GLU A 8 29.05 11.39 -18.60
C GLU A 8 28.67 12.84 -18.31
N LEU A 9 27.36 13.15 -18.22
CA LEU A 9 26.89 14.49 -17.83
C LEU A 9 27.37 14.86 -16.42
N SER A 10 27.28 13.94 -15.46
CA SER A 10 27.74 14.16 -14.08
C SER A 10 29.24 14.44 -14.04
N ASN A 11 30.05 13.65 -14.74
CA ASN A 11 31.50 13.86 -14.83
C ASN A 11 31.86 15.18 -15.51
N PHE A 12 31.11 15.57 -16.54
CA PHE A 12 31.26 16.87 -17.19
C PHE A 12 31.03 18.04 -16.21
N PHE A 13 30.01 17.97 -15.36
CA PHE A 13 29.73 19.01 -14.37
C PHE A 13 30.67 19.02 -13.16
N GLN A 14 31.24 17.87 -12.77
CA GLN A 14 32.14 17.76 -11.61
C GLN A 14 33.53 18.35 -11.86
N ASN A 15 33.97 18.48 -13.11
CA ASN A 15 35.31 18.97 -13.48
C ASN A 15 35.40 20.48 -13.75
N PHE A 16 34.37 21.28 -13.43
CA PHE A 16 34.45 22.74 -13.63
C PHE A 16 35.17 23.42 -12.46
N ASP A 17 36.44 23.76 -12.66
CA ASP A 17 37.16 24.77 -11.86
C ASP A 17 36.66 26.21 -12.11
N TYR A 18 35.81 26.39 -13.13
CA TYR A 18 35.27 27.68 -13.55
C TYR A 18 33.85 27.93 -13.05
N LYS A 19 33.51 29.22 -12.91
CA LYS A 19 32.17 29.71 -12.57
C LYS A 19 31.16 29.31 -13.65
N LEU A 20 30.25 28.39 -13.34
CA LEU A 20 29.19 27.90 -14.21
C LEU A 20 27.83 28.51 -13.82
N LYS A 21 27.09 28.99 -14.82
CA LYS A 21 25.72 29.48 -14.70
C LYS A 21 24.89 28.88 -15.83
N ILE A 22 23.79 28.23 -15.49
CA ILE A 22 22.79 27.72 -16.42
C ILE A 22 21.55 28.59 -16.23
N GLU A 23 21.00 29.09 -17.33
CA GLU A 23 19.80 29.92 -17.32
C GLU A 23 18.76 29.33 -18.27
N SER A 24 17.52 29.23 -17.78
CA SER A 24 16.34 28.85 -18.55
C SER A 24 16.47 27.54 -19.36
N LEU A 25 17.17 26.54 -18.83
CA LEU A 25 17.25 25.22 -19.46
C LEU A 25 15.91 24.49 -19.37
N ASN A 26 15.42 23.98 -20.49
CA ASN A 26 14.25 23.10 -20.54
C ASN A 26 14.70 21.67 -20.80
N ILE A 27 14.22 20.72 -20.00
CA ILE A 27 14.50 19.29 -20.14
C ILE A 27 13.19 18.57 -20.33
N ASN A 28 13.02 17.94 -21.50
CA ASN A 28 11.86 17.13 -21.82
C ASN A 28 12.22 15.64 -21.74
N PHE A 29 11.58 14.92 -20.81
CA PHE A 29 11.76 13.48 -20.68
C PHE A 29 10.75 12.76 -21.57
N GLN A 30 11.24 12.05 -22.58
CA GLN A 30 10.40 11.37 -23.57
C GLN A 30 10.60 9.85 -23.54
N LYS A 31 9.54 9.13 -23.90
CA LYS A 31 9.58 7.69 -24.22
C LYS A 31 8.77 7.43 -25.49
N ASP A 32 9.39 6.73 -26.44
CA ASP A 32 8.79 6.40 -27.74
C ASP A 32 8.23 7.65 -28.45
N GLY A 33 8.98 8.76 -28.40
CA GLY A 33 8.59 10.07 -28.97
C GLY A 33 7.50 10.83 -28.22
N LYS A 34 6.96 10.28 -27.11
CA LYS A 34 5.95 10.93 -26.28
C LYS A 34 6.58 11.53 -25.03
N SER A 35 6.31 12.82 -24.76
CA SER A 35 6.71 13.46 -23.51
C SER A 35 6.03 12.77 -22.33
N ILE A 36 6.84 12.33 -21.35
CA ILE A 36 6.39 11.82 -20.06
C ILE A 36 6.20 12.99 -19.10
N PHE A 37 7.22 13.84 -18.97
CA PHE A 37 7.17 15.07 -18.19
C PHE A 37 8.25 16.05 -18.66
N GLU A 38 8.03 17.32 -18.37
CA GLU A 38 8.94 18.40 -18.69
C GLU A 38 9.38 19.14 -17.42
N ILE A 39 10.64 19.54 -17.40
CA ILE A 39 11.19 20.46 -16.42
C ILE A 39 11.58 21.72 -17.17
N GLU A 40 10.90 22.82 -16.88
CA GLU A 40 11.10 24.08 -17.60
C GLU A 40 11.92 25.07 -16.77
N LYS A 41 12.57 26.01 -17.46
CA LYS A 41 13.23 27.19 -16.89
C LYS A 41 14.20 26.86 -15.75
N ILE A 42 14.96 25.79 -15.89
CA ILE A 42 15.97 25.37 -14.92
C ILE A 42 17.09 26.42 -14.90
N ASN A 43 17.33 26.96 -13.71
CA ASN A 43 18.40 27.89 -13.41
C ASN A 43 19.33 27.27 -12.36
N PHE A 44 20.63 27.32 -12.61
CA PHE A 44 21.65 26.81 -11.69
C PHE A 44 22.88 27.72 -11.69
N SER A 45 23.56 27.84 -10.56
CA SER A 45 24.88 28.42 -10.49
C SER A 45 25.76 27.72 -9.45
N ASN A 46 27.02 27.48 -9.77
CA ASN A 46 28.02 26.94 -8.83
C ASN A 46 28.77 28.06 -8.05
N TYR A 47 28.36 29.33 -8.19
CA TYR A 47 29.00 30.50 -7.57
C TYR A 47 27.99 31.57 -7.10
N GLY A 48 28.49 32.56 -6.34
CA GLY A 48 27.70 33.70 -5.86
C GLY A 48 26.66 33.35 -4.79
N PHE A 49 25.70 34.26 -4.55
CA PHE A 49 24.67 34.10 -3.51
C PHE A 49 23.70 32.94 -3.77
N LYS A 50 23.54 32.50 -5.03
CA LYS A 50 22.70 31.36 -5.43
C LYS A 50 23.51 30.09 -5.68
N ARG A 51 24.72 29.98 -5.11
CA ARG A 51 25.59 28.82 -5.28
C ARG A 51 24.89 27.53 -4.84
N ASN A 52 24.98 26.49 -5.67
CA ASN A 52 24.45 25.15 -5.43
C ASN A 52 22.92 25.09 -5.25
N LYS A 53 22.23 26.07 -5.82
CA LYS A 53 20.78 26.13 -5.85
C LYS A 53 20.30 25.91 -7.28
N ILE A 54 19.35 24.99 -7.43
CA ILE A 54 18.63 24.74 -8.69
C ILE A 54 17.20 25.21 -8.48
N GLU A 55 16.70 26.03 -9.41
CA GLU A 55 15.30 26.48 -9.41
C GLU A 55 14.72 26.24 -10.80
N GLY A 56 13.45 25.87 -10.88
CA GLY A 56 12.78 25.69 -12.17
C GLY A 56 11.29 25.46 -11.98
N ILE A 57 10.65 24.99 -13.03
CA ILE A 57 9.22 24.65 -13.05
C ILE A 57 9.08 23.16 -13.30
N LEU A 58 8.35 22.47 -12.42
CA LEU A 58 8.01 21.06 -12.52
C LEU A 58 6.54 20.92 -12.15
N PHE A 59 5.76 20.21 -12.97
CA PHE A 59 4.30 20.11 -12.80
C PHE A 59 3.59 21.47 -12.76
N LYS A 60 4.07 22.42 -13.58
CA LYS A 60 3.59 23.82 -13.65
C LYS A 60 3.82 24.63 -12.37
N GLU A 61 4.52 24.06 -11.38
CA GLU A 61 4.80 24.71 -10.11
C GLU A 61 6.31 24.94 -9.94
N ARG A 62 6.67 25.98 -9.19
CA ARG A 62 8.08 26.29 -8.96
C ARG A 62 8.70 25.29 -7.99
N PHE A 63 9.77 24.63 -8.40
CA PHE A 63 10.58 23.80 -7.52
C PHE A 63 11.91 24.49 -7.18
N ILE A 64 12.46 24.10 -6.03
CA ILE A 64 13.78 24.54 -5.57
C ILE A 64 14.52 23.31 -5.03
N ILE A 65 15.79 23.16 -5.42
CA ILE A 65 16.76 22.21 -4.86
C ILE A 65 17.93 23.00 -4.29
N ASP A 66 18.20 22.81 -3.01
CA ASP A 66 19.34 23.40 -2.31
C ASP A 66 20.29 22.27 -1.85
N TYR A 67 21.55 22.30 -2.30
CA TYR A 67 22.59 21.36 -1.82
C TYR A 67 23.47 21.97 -0.73
N SER A 68 23.55 21.31 0.42
CA SER A 68 24.40 21.70 1.55
C SER A 68 25.64 20.81 1.63
N LYS A 69 26.79 21.35 1.24
CA LYS A 69 28.08 20.65 1.36
C LYS A 69 28.43 20.30 2.81
N LYS A 70 28.05 21.14 3.79
CA LYS A 70 28.32 20.90 5.23
C LYS A 70 27.56 19.69 5.78
N ARG A 71 26.33 19.47 5.30
CA ARG A 71 25.46 18.36 5.75
C ARG A 71 25.45 17.18 4.78
N ASN A 72 26.15 17.31 3.65
CA ASN A 72 26.08 16.40 2.52
C ASN A 72 24.63 16.03 2.16
N ASN A 73 23.78 17.04 1.97
CA ASN A 73 22.36 16.80 1.75
C ASN A 73 21.72 17.70 0.70
N PHE A 74 20.68 17.16 0.06
CA PHE A 74 19.83 17.88 -0.87
C PHE A 74 18.48 18.16 -0.23
N ASN A 75 18.01 19.41 -0.34
CA ASN A 75 16.68 19.80 0.08
C ASN A 75 15.87 20.18 -1.15
N PHE A 76 14.85 19.40 -1.47
CA PHE A 76 13.91 19.63 -2.55
C PHE A 76 12.60 20.17 -1.99
N LYS A 77 12.01 21.17 -2.65
CA LYS A 77 10.66 21.66 -2.31
C LYS A 77 9.88 22.09 -3.55
N ILE A 78 8.60 21.77 -3.56
CA ILE A 78 7.56 22.40 -4.38
C ILE A 78 6.52 22.91 -3.40
N ASN A 79 6.55 24.21 -3.11
CA ASN A 79 5.76 24.79 -2.03
C ASN A 79 4.25 24.67 -2.31
N ASP A 80 3.85 24.97 -3.54
CA ASP A 80 2.43 25.02 -3.95
C ASP A 80 1.77 23.64 -3.95
N LEU A 81 2.55 22.56 -4.12
CA LEU A 81 2.09 21.18 -4.00
C LEU A 81 2.29 20.57 -2.59
N GLY A 82 2.81 21.34 -1.63
CA GLY A 82 3.08 20.84 -0.28
C GLY A 82 4.14 19.73 -0.23
N ILE A 83 5.09 19.72 -1.17
CA ILE A 83 6.12 18.68 -1.29
C ILE A 83 7.44 19.21 -0.72
N LYS A 84 8.02 18.49 0.24
CA LYS A 84 9.37 18.76 0.75
C LYS A 84 10.11 17.45 0.92
N ALA A 85 11.28 17.31 0.30
CA ALA A 85 12.12 16.14 0.47
C ALA A 85 13.52 16.55 0.93
N VAL A 86 14.10 15.79 1.85
CA VAL A 86 15.48 15.92 2.30
C VAL A 86 16.17 14.59 2.01
N LEU A 87 17.31 14.65 1.33
CA LEU A 87 18.13 13.51 0.98
C LEU A 87 19.51 13.70 1.61
N ASP A 88 19.79 12.98 2.68
CA ASP A 88 21.10 12.98 3.34
C ASP A 88 21.92 11.82 2.78
N LEU A 89 23.11 12.10 2.24
CA LEU A 89 23.98 11.10 1.60
C LEU A 89 25.08 10.62 2.57
N GLU A 90 25.32 9.31 2.61
CA GLU A 90 26.39 8.73 3.45
C GLU A 90 27.80 8.93 2.85
N GLN A 91 27.92 9.01 1.52
CA GLN A 91 29.20 9.17 0.82
C GLN A 91 29.13 10.30 -0.21
N ASN A 92 30.27 10.93 -0.49
CA ASN A 92 30.39 12.02 -1.47
C ASN A 92 30.68 11.52 -2.90
N ASN A 93 30.94 10.22 -3.09
CA ASN A 93 31.32 9.65 -4.38
C ASN A 93 30.14 8.98 -5.07
N PHE A 94 29.78 9.50 -6.24
CA PHE A 94 28.76 8.96 -7.13
C PHE A 94 29.28 7.77 -7.96
N ASN A 95 29.82 6.74 -7.29
CA ASN A 95 30.04 5.45 -7.97
C ASN A 95 28.67 4.74 -8.14
N ASP A 96 28.63 3.54 -8.73
CA ASP A 96 27.39 2.83 -9.16
C ASP A 96 26.38 2.48 -8.02
N PHE A 97 26.58 3.03 -6.83
CA PHE A 97 25.84 2.84 -5.60
C PHE A 97 25.69 4.20 -4.89
N LEU A 98 24.46 4.55 -4.50
CA LEU A 98 24.15 5.72 -3.69
C LEU A 98 23.36 5.30 -2.45
N LYS A 99 23.83 5.66 -1.26
CA LYS A 99 23.19 5.31 0.01
C LYS A 99 22.99 6.52 0.89
N GLY A 100 21.92 6.50 1.66
CA GLY A 100 21.59 7.61 2.53
C GLY A 100 20.27 7.45 3.27
N ILE A 101 19.79 8.59 3.77
CA ILE A 101 18.49 8.72 4.40
C ILE A 101 17.65 9.67 3.56
N ILE A 102 16.44 9.26 3.23
CA ILE A 102 15.45 10.09 2.56
C ILE A 102 14.32 10.40 3.53
N LYS A 103 13.92 11.68 3.58
CA LYS A 103 12.75 12.15 4.33
C LYS A 103 11.86 12.97 3.40
N ILE A 104 10.65 12.49 3.15
CA ILE A 104 9.68 13.14 2.27
C ILE A 104 8.46 13.54 3.09
N ASN A 105 8.14 14.83 3.09
CA ASN A 105 6.83 15.33 3.47
C ASN A 105 6.04 15.58 2.19
N PHE A 106 4.88 14.94 2.09
CA PHE A 106 3.92 15.15 1.01
C PHE A 106 2.57 15.43 1.65
N LEU A 107 2.08 16.67 1.54
CA LEU A 107 0.88 17.13 2.23
C LEU A 107 0.97 16.85 3.75
N GLU A 108 0.02 16.08 4.30
CA GLU A 108 -0.02 15.66 5.72
C GLU A 108 0.69 14.32 5.98
N SER A 109 1.43 13.80 5.00
CA SER A 109 2.10 12.50 5.07
C SER A 109 3.62 12.65 5.14
N LEU A 110 4.25 11.83 5.98
CA LEU A 110 5.69 11.76 6.17
C LEU A 110 6.18 10.36 5.83
N ILE A 111 7.20 10.29 4.97
CA ILE A 111 7.99 9.10 4.70
C ILE A 111 9.41 9.35 5.16
N LYS A 112 9.99 8.42 5.91
CA LYS A 112 11.42 8.41 6.23
C LYS A 112 11.98 7.02 5.99
N SER A 113 13.06 6.90 5.23
CA SER A 113 13.69 5.62 4.90
C SER A 113 15.20 5.74 4.85
N ASN A 114 15.91 4.67 5.18
CA ASN A 114 17.26 4.48 4.71
C ASN A 114 17.18 3.85 3.31
N PHE A 115 17.84 4.44 2.32
CA PHE A 115 17.83 3.95 0.96
C PHE A 115 19.22 3.50 0.52
N ASN A 116 19.25 2.50 -0.35
CA ASN A 116 20.42 2.06 -1.09
C ASN A 116 20.03 1.90 -2.57
N LEU A 117 20.41 2.86 -3.39
CA LEU A 117 20.20 2.87 -4.83
C LEU A 117 21.36 2.17 -5.53
N LYS A 118 21.03 1.15 -6.32
CA LYS A 118 21.91 0.44 -7.26
C LYS A 118 21.42 0.69 -8.68
N LYS A 119 22.16 0.24 -9.70
CA LYS A 119 21.85 0.48 -11.12
C LYS A 119 20.38 0.21 -11.51
N GLU A 120 19.79 -0.87 -11.00
CA GLU A 120 18.45 -1.33 -11.42
C GLU A 120 17.46 -1.52 -10.27
N GLN A 121 17.87 -1.21 -9.03
CA GLN A 121 17.04 -1.40 -7.85
C GLN A 121 17.28 -0.36 -6.77
N ILE A 122 16.27 -0.13 -5.94
CA ILE A 122 16.39 0.60 -4.68
C ILE A 122 15.99 -0.33 -3.54
N ASP A 123 16.89 -0.48 -2.57
CA ASP A 123 16.58 -1.11 -1.29
C ASP A 123 16.18 -0.02 -0.30
N LEU A 124 15.00 -0.14 0.30
CA LEU A 124 14.47 0.71 1.36
C LEU A 124 14.44 -0.08 2.66
N THR A 125 15.06 0.47 3.70
CA THR A 125 15.14 -0.17 5.03
C THR A 125 14.76 0.79 6.13
N LYS A 126 14.21 0.26 7.23
CA LYS A 126 13.73 1.06 8.37
C LYS A 126 12.77 2.16 7.90
N THR A 127 11.91 1.84 6.94
CA THR A 127 11.02 2.83 6.34
C THR A 127 9.81 3.03 7.23
N ASN A 128 9.46 4.28 7.48
CA ASN A 128 8.27 4.68 8.21
C ASN A 128 7.41 5.56 7.31
N PHE A 129 6.15 5.17 7.11
CA PHE A 129 5.12 6.04 6.52
C PHE A 129 4.14 6.45 7.62
N LYS A 130 3.88 7.73 7.79
CA LYS A 130 2.93 8.22 8.79
C LYS A 130 2.08 9.36 8.25
N ASN A 131 0.77 9.26 8.42
CA ASN A 131 -0.16 10.38 8.33
C ASN A 131 -1.18 10.30 9.48
N LYS A 132 -2.25 11.10 9.43
CA LYS A 132 -3.29 11.10 10.48
C LYS A 132 -4.14 9.83 10.53
N ASP A 133 -4.29 9.13 9.40
CA ASP A 133 -5.21 7.99 9.27
C ASP A 133 -4.48 6.63 9.24
N LEU A 134 -3.15 6.62 9.04
CA LEU A 134 -2.36 5.41 8.76
C LEU A 134 -0.90 5.59 9.21
N PHE A 135 -0.39 4.61 9.95
CA PHE A 135 1.03 4.46 10.28
C PHE A 135 1.46 3.02 10.05
N PHE A 136 2.46 2.83 9.20
CA PHE A 136 3.12 1.55 9.00
C PHE A 136 4.63 1.72 8.83
N THR A 137 5.34 0.64 9.11
CA THR A 137 6.76 0.50 8.81
C THR A 137 6.95 -0.55 7.74
N PHE A 138 7.99 -0.41 6.93
CA PHE A 138 8.28 -1.41 5.93
C PHE A 138 9.75 -1.43 5.50
N ASP A 139 10.15 -2.60 5.03
CA ASP A 139 11.36 -2.77 4.22
C ASP A 139 10.91 -3.19 2.82
N SER A 140 11.57 -2.67 1.78
CA SER A 140 11.19 -2.95 0.40
C SER A 140 12.39 -3.01 -0.53
N VAL A 141 12.34 -3.89 -1.51
CA VAL A 141 13.23 -3.88 -2.67
C VAL A 141 12.39 -3.53 -3.89
N ILE A 142 12.75 -2.45 -4.56
CA ILE A 142 12.08 -1.94 -5.76
C ILE A 142 13.02 -2.18 -6.93
N THR A 143 12.66 -3.09 -7.84
CA THR A 143 13.41 -3.38 -9.06
C THR A 143 12.74 -2.67 -10.24
N PHE A 144 13.54 -2.02 -11.08
CA PHE A 144 13.05 -1.27 -12.25
C PHE A 144 13.20 -2.03 -13.57
N ASN A 145 14.18 -2.93 -13.66
CA ASN A 145 14.55 -3.68 -14.87
C ASN A 145 14.73 -5.17 -14.50
N PRO A 146 14.27 -6.15 -15.32
CA PRO A 146 13.57 -6.03 -16.61
C PRO A 146 12.11 -5.56 -16.53
N TYR A 147 11.50 -5.59 -15.34
CA TYR A 147 10.15 -5.10 -15.11
C TYR A 147 10.05 -4.47 -13.71
N PHE A 148 9.05 -3.60 -13.54
CA PHE A 148 8.79 -2.96 -12.27
C PHE A 148 8.22 -3.99 -11.28
N LEU A 149 8.97 -4.27 -10.21
CA LEU A 149 8.59 -5.20 -9.15
C LEU A 149 8.92 -4.60 -7.78
N THR A 150 7.97 -4.65 -6.86
CA THR A 150 8.21 -4.30 -5.45
C THR A 150 8.08 -5.53 -4.57
N LYS A 151 9.09 -5.80 -3.74
CA LYS A 151 9.03 -6.85 -2.71
C LYS A 151 9.06 -6.20 -1.35
N SER A 152 7.97 -6.26 -0.60
CA SER A 152 7.83 -5.49 0.65
C SER A 152 7.41 -6.33 1.85
N ASN A 153 8.02 -6.07 2.99
CA ASN A 153 7.54 -6.52 4.29
C ASN A 153 6.98 -5.31 5.02
N ILE A 154 5.67 -5.31 5.29
CA ILE A 154 4.92 -4.17 5.80
C ILE A 154 4.34 -4.54 7.16
N ASP A 155 4.66 -3.77 8.19
CA ASP A 155 4.07 -3.86 9.52
C ASP A 155 3.16 -2.65 9.75
N ILE A 156 1.86 -2.88 9.78
CA ILE A 156 0.86 -1.87 10.11
C ILE A 156 0.87 -1.65 11.62
N ILE A 157 1.14 -0.41 12.04
CA ILE A 157 1.15 0.00 13.44
C ILE A 157 -0.23 0.51 13.85
N SER A 158 -0.84 1.37 13.02
CA SER A 158 -2.19 1.88 13.27
C SER A 158 -2.90 2.22 11.95
N ILE A 159 -4.22 2.02 11.95
CA ILE A 159 -5.11 2.34 10.84
C ILE A 159 -6.41 2.88 11.45
N GLU A 160 -6.84 4.05 11.00
CA GLU A 160 -8.09 4.67 11.41
C GLU A 160 -9.23 4.25 10.47
N ASP A 161 -10.45 4.09 11.01
CA ASP A 161 -11.64 3.78 10.20
C ASP A 161 -11.91 4.85 9.12
N SER A 162 -11.47 6.08 9.35
CA SER A 162 -11.54 7.18 8.36
C SER A 162 -10.71 6.89 7.11
N PHE A 163 -9.63 6.11 7.22
CA PHE A 163 -8.83 5.68 6.06
C PHE A 163 -9.65 4.78 5.14
N LEU A 164 -10.30 3.77 5.71
CA LEU A 164 -11.08 2.78 4.95
C LEU A 164 -12.23 3.43 4.17
N LYS A 165 -12.84 4.50 4.72
CA LYS A 165 -13.88 5.28 4.04
C LYS A 165 -13.39 6.04 2.82
N LYS A 166 -12.09 6.33 2.72
CA LYS A 166 -11.49 7.08 1.60
C LYS A 166 -11.09 6.18 0.44
N ILE A 167 -11.04 4.86 0.63
CA ILE A 167 -10.68 3.92 -0.43
C ILE A 167 -11.89 3.71 -1.34
N SER A 168 -11.76 4.08 -2.60
CA SER A 168 -12.76 3.81 -3.65
C SER A 168 -12.16 2.84 -4.67
N PHE A 169 -12.71 1.62 -4.73
CA PHE A 169 -12.32 0.62 -5.73
C PHE A 169 -12.61 1.12 -7.15
N GLU A 170 -13.75 1.79 -7.36
CA GLU A 170 -14.11 2.38 -8.66
C GLU A 170 -13.00 3.28 -9.19
N ASN A 171 -12.51 4.21 -8.37
CA ASN A 171 -11.44 5.13 -8.75
C ASN A 171 -10.11 4.43 -9.06
N ILE A 172 -9.81 3.36 -8.31
CA ILE A 172 -8.60 2.55 -8.54
C ILE A 172 -8.72 1.80 -9.88
N LEU A 173 -9.86 1.15 -10.13
CA LEU A 173 -10.11 0.32 -11.31
C LEU A 173 -10.15 1.14 -12.61
N LEU A 174 -10.50 2.43 -12.55
CA LEU A 174 -10.37 3.36 -13.69
C LEU A 174 -8.92 3.54 -14.19
N LYS A 175 -7.92 3.09 -13.42
CA LYS A 175 -6.49 3.16 -13.78
C LYS A 175 -5.94 1.82 -14.27
N ASN A 176 -6.74 1.07 -15.04
CA ASN A 176 -6.39 -0.24 -15.57
C ASN A 176 -4.99 -0.30 -16.26
N GLU A 177 -4.62 0.72 -17.03
CA GLU A 177 -3.33 0.80 -17.74
C GLU A 177 -2.13 0.92 -16.79
N ILE A 178 -2.34 1.47 -15.59
CA ILE A 178 -1.33 1.52 -14.53
C ILE A 178 -1.32 0.19 -13.80
N ILE A 179 -2.49 -0.32 -13.42
CA ILE A 179 -2.68 -1.61 -12.73
C ILE A 179 -1.98 -2.75 -13.48
N LYS A 180 -2.07 -2.80 -14.82
CA LYS A 180 -1.40 -3.81 -15.66
C LYS A 180 0.14 -3.78 -15.61
N LYS A 181 0.74 -2.65 -15.19
CA LYS A 181 2.20 -2.43 -15.22
C LYS A 181 2.84 -2.56 -13.84
N LEU A 182 2.04 -2.65 -12.79
CA LEU A 182 2.51 -2.81 -11.43
C LEU A 182 2.66 -4.30 -11.11
N ASN A 183 3.79 -4.68 -10.53
CA ASN A 183 3.97 -6.00 -9.96
C ASN A 183 4.49 -5.86 -8.53
N SER A 184 4.00 -6.70 -7.63
CA SER A 184 4.45 -6.68 -6.24
C SER A 184 4.25 -7.99 -5.50
N GLU A 185 5.20 -8.33 -4.64
CA GLU A 185 5.10 -9.38 -3.64
C GLU A 185 5.17 -8.74 -2.26
N ASN A 186 4.08 -8.79 -1.49
CA ASN A 186 4.02 -8.12 -0.20
C ASN A 186 3.65 -9.10 0.91
N VAL A 187 4.30 -8.96 2.05
CA VAL A 187 3.87 -9.55 3.31
C VAL A 187 3.39 -8.40 4.20
N VAL A 188 2.10 -8.38 4.50
CA VAL A 188 1.47 -7.39 5.37
C VAL A 188 1.20 -8.04 6.72
N LYS A 189 1.62 -7.38 7.80
CA LYS A 189 1.40 -7.81 9.16
C LYS A 189 0.72 -6.69 9.94
N TYR A 190 -0.12 -7.06 10.89
CA TYR A 190 -0.74 -6.13 11.83
C TYR A 190 -0.87 -6.83 13.16
N LYS A 191 -0.44 -6.16 14.22
CA LYS A 191 -0.64 -6.63 15.59
C LYS A 191 -1.32 -5.55 16.40
N ALA A 192 -2.51 -5.87 16.87
CA ALA A 192 -3.31 -4.92 17.63
C ALA A 192 -2.63 -4.62 18.97
N ASN A 193 -2.67 -3.35 19.38
CA ASN A 193 -2.15 -2.95 20.69
C ASN A 193 -2.98 -3.60 21.83
N LYS A 194 -2.41 -3.69 23.05
CA LYS A 194 -3.05 -4.35 24.20
C LYS A 194 -4.43 -3.74 24.55
N PHE A 195 -4.63 -2.46 24.25
CA PHE A 195 -5.84 -1.71 24.57
C PHE A 195 -6.87 -1.69 23.42
N SER A 196 -6.56 -2.34 22.30
CA SER A 196 -7.42 -2.35 21.11
C SER A 196 -8.72 -3.10 21.40
N LYS A 197 -9.84 -2.44 21.12
CA LYS A 197 -11.19 -3.03 21.23
C LYS A 197 -11.66 -3.71 19.94
N GLY A 198 -10.82 -3.69 18.89
CA GLY A 198 -11.10 -4.28 17.59
C GLY A 198 -11.20 -5.81 17.63
N LEU A 199 -11.84 -6.36 16.59
CA LEU A 199 -12.06 -7.80 16.38
C LEU A 199 -10.74 -8.53 16.12
N ILE A 200 -9.91 -7.97 15.24
CA ILE A 200 -8.64 -8.53 14.79
C ILE A 200 -7.55 -8.21 15.82
N LYS A 201 -6.87 -9.24 16.31
CA LYS A 201 -5.74 -9.15 17.25
C LYS A 201 -4.41 -9.27 16.56
N ASP A 202 -4.34 -10.13 15.55
CA ASP A 202 -3.17 -10.36 14.73
C ASP A 202 -3.65 -10.63 13.31
N PHE A 203 -2.91 -10.16 12.32
CA PHE A 203 -3.18 -10.39 10.92
C PHE A 203 -1.86 -10.52 10.19
N THR A 204 -1.76 -11.52 9.32
CA THR A 204 -0.68 -11.66 8.36
C THR A 204 -1.29 -12.01 7.03
N SER A 205 -0.87 -11.34 5.96
CA SER A 205 -1.24 -11.67 4.60
C SER A 205 -0.05 -11.62 3.66
N LYS A 206 0.07 -12.66 2.83
CA LYS A 206 0.93 -12.67 1.65
C LYS A 206 0.07 -12.25 0.46
N ILE A 207 0.50 -11.24 -0.26
CA ILE A 207 -0.22 -10.67 -1.40
C ILE A 207 0.74 -10.66 -2.58
N ASN A 208 0.38 -11.37 -3.64
CA ASN A 208 1.09 -11.32 -4.91
C ASN A 208 0.22 -10.60 -5.93
N PHE A 209 0.78 -9.60 -6.60
CA PHE A 209 0.09 -8.82 -7.60
C PHE A 209 0.93 -8.82 -8.88
N ILE A 210 0.40 -9.38 -9.96
CA ILE A 210 1.11 -9.50 -11.24
C ILE A 210 0.14 -9.13 -12.35
N ASN A 211 0.48 -8.12 -13.15
CA ASN A 211 -0.26 -7.73 -14.36
C ASN A 211 -1.79 -7.58 -14.16
N GLY A 212 -2.24 -7.07 -13.01
CA GLY A 212 -3.66 -6.93 -12.69
C GLY A 212 -4.30 -8.09 -11.94
N ASN A 213 -3.63 -9.24 -11.85
CA ASN A 213 -4.08 -10.37 -11.04
C ASN A 213 -3.54 -10.24 -9.61
N LEU A 214 -4.44 -10.20 -8.62
CA LEU A 214 -4.10 -10.18 -7.20
C LEU A 214 -4.44 -11.55 -6.61
N ILE A 215 -3.47 -12.20 -5.99
CA ILE A 215 -3.63 -13.43 -5.22
C ILE A 215 -3.22 -13.15 -3.78
N PHE A 216 -3.98 -13.63 -2.81
CA PHE A 216 -3.60 -13.53 -1.41
C PHE A 216 -3.82 -14.82 -0.63
N GLU A 217 -3.02 -14.94 0.41
CA GLU A 217 -3.24 -15.85 1.54
C GLU A 217 -3.17 -15.02 2.80
N SER A 218 -4.06 -15.27 3.75
CA SER A 218 -4.17 -14.48 4.98
C SER A 218 -4.57 -15.32 6.16
N ILE A 219 -4.03 -14.96 7.31
CA ILE A 219 -4.31 -15.55 8.61
C ILE A 219 -4.64 -14.39 9.55
N SER A 220 -5.84 -14.41 10.12
CA SER A 220 -6.31 -13.43 11.09
C SER A 220 -6.61 -14.12 12.41
N LYS A 221 -5.95 -13.71 13.48
CA LYS A 221 -6.37 -14.08 14.84
C LYS A 221 -7.40 -13.07 15.30
N ILE A 222 -8.58 -13.56 15.66
CA ILE A 222 -9.67 -12.77 16.21
C ILE A 222 -9.92 -13.15 17.67
N ILE A 223 -10.79 -12.42 18.35
CA ILE A 223 -11.17 -12.77 19.72
C ILE A 223 -11.88 -14.13 19.73
N GLY A 224 -11.26 -15.17 20.29
CA GLY A 224 -11.87 -16.50 20.42
C GLY A 224 -11.83 -17.37 19.17
N GLY A 225 -10.99 -17.04 18.18
CA GLY A 225 -10.82 -17.87 17.00
C GLY A 225 -9.76 -17.37 16.01
N THR A 226 -9.66 -18.08 14.88
CA THR A 226 -8.74 -17.81 13.77
C THR A 226 -9.49 -17.89 12.45
N ILE A 227 -9.17 -17.00 11.51
CA ILE A 227 -9.68 -17.00 10.14
C ILE A 227 -8.51 -17.17 9.18
N ASN A 228 -8.54 -18.23 8.38
CA ASN A 228 -7.57 -18.47 7.31
C ASN A 228 -8.28 -18.29 5.98
N CYS A 229 -7.87 -17.33 5.16
CA CYS A 229 -8.48 -17.07 3.86
C CYS A 229 -7.43 -17.06 2.77
N LYS A 230 -7.77 -17.65 1.63
CA LYS A 230 -7.05 -17.49 0.37
C LYS A 230 -8.01 -17.03 -0.72
N GLY A 231 -7.50 -16.33 -1.71
CA GLY A 231 -8.33 -15.86 -2.81
C GLY A 231 -7.56 -15.17 -3.91
N ASP A 232 -8.29 -14.86 -4.97
CA ASP A 232 -7.77 -14.21 -6.17
C ASP A 232 -8.80 -13.26 -6.78
N ILE A 233 -8.31 -12.23 -7.46
CA ILE A 233 -9.13 -11.30 -8.22
C ILE A 233 -8.35 -10.74 -9.40
N LEU A 234 -8.99 -10.74 -10.57
CA LEU A 234 -8.49 -10.03 -11.74
C LEU A 234 -9.06 -8.60 -11.75
N LEU A 235 -8.25 -7.62 -11.34
CA LEU A 235 -8.67 -6.21 -11.21
C LEU A 235 -8.87 -5.49 -12.56
N ILE A 236 -8.42 -6.09 -13.66
CA ILE A 236 -8.56 -5.51 -15.00
C ILE A 236 -9.85 -5.93 -15.71
N ASP A 237 -10.65 -6.80 -15.09
CA ASP A 237 -11.94 -7.23 -15.61
C ASP A 237 -12.98 -6.11 -15.53
N SER A 238 -13.96 -6.12 -16.43
CA SER A 238 -15.11 -5.20 -16.38
C SER A 238 -15.94 -5.36 -15.11
N TYR A 239 -15.93 -6.56 -14.52
CA TYR A 239 -16.62 -6.87 -13.26
C TYR A 239 -15.71 -7.72 -12.38
N PRO A 240 -14.72 -7.10 -11.70
CA PRO A 240 -13.77 -7.82 -10.88
C PRO A 240 -14.48 -8.63 -9.79
N ARG A 241 -14.27 -9.94 -9.81
CA ARG A 241 -14.80 -10.88 -8.82
C ARG A 241 -13.66 -11.40 -7.97
N LEU A 242 -13.78 -11.18 -6.68
CA LEU A 242 -12.92 -11.77 -5.67
C LEU A 242 -13.40 -13.19 -5.38
N ASN A 243 -12.67 -14.19 -5.85
CA ASN A 243 -12.87 -15.58 -5.46
C ASN A 243 -12.19 -15.80 -4.11
N PHE A 244 -12.84 -16.53 -3.20
CA PHE A 244 -12.28 -16.78 -1.88
C PHE A 244 -12.62 -18.17 -1.34
N GLN A 245 -11.73 -18.68 -0.51
CA GLN A 245 -11.98 -19.81 0.39
C GLN A 245 -11.45 -19.43 1.77
N CYS A 246 -12.33 -19.47 2.77
CA CYS A 246 -12.05 -19.08 4.13
C CYS A 246 -12.44 -20.18 5.11
N SER A 247 -11.47 -20.63 5.90
CA SER A 247 -11.69 -21.51 7.04
C SER A 247 -11.69 -20.69 8.33
N ILE A 248 -12.79 -20.74 9.07
CA ILE A 248 -13.01 -20.01 10.32
C ILE A 248 -13.09 -21.03 11.44
N ILE A 249 -12.20 -20.91 12.42
CA ILE A 249 -12.15 -21.79 13.59
C ILE A 249 -12.41 -20.92 14.82
N PHE A 250 -13.46 -21.24 15.58
CA PHE A 250 -13.72 -20.64 16.87
C PHE A 250 -13.31 -21.61 17.97
N ASP A 251 -12.14 -21.40 18.57
CA ASP A 251 -11.62 -22.22 19.68
C ASP A 251 -12.40 -22.00 20.98
N ASN A 252 -13.14 -20.89 21.09
CA ASN A 252 -13.99 -20.59 22.21
C ASN A 252 -15.16 -19.69 21.78
N THR A 253 -16.21 -20.32 21.26
CA THR A 253 -17.43 -19.65 20.79
C THR A 253 -18.04 -18.74 21.86
N LYS A 254 -18.02 -19.17 23.13
CA LYS A 254 -18.53 -18.38 24.26
C LYS A 254 -17.75 -17.07 24.43
N ASN A 255 -16.42 -17.11 24.34
CA ASN A 255 -15.59 -15.90 24.42
C ASN A 255 -15.79 -14.98 23.22
N PHE A 256 -15.93 -15.53 22.01
CA PHE A 256 -16.26 -14.75 20.82
C PHE A 256 -17.60 -14.01 21.00
N LEU A 257 -18.68 -14.70 21.37
CA LEU A 257 -20.01 -14.10 21.57
C LEU A 257 -20.03 -13.09 22.73
N LYS A 258 -19.36 -13.41 23.85
CA LYS A 258 -19.19 -12.46 24.97
C LYS A 258 -18.50 -11.17 24.53
N SER A 259 -17.58 -11.23 23.56
CA SER A 259 -16.90 -10.03 23.05
C SER A 259 -17.87 -9.02 22.42
N PHE A 260 -19.07 -9.46 22.02
CA PHE A 260 -20.18 -8.65 21.51
C PHE A 260 -21.30 -8.40 22.52
N SER A 261 -21.13 -8.85 23.76
CA SER A 261 -22.15 -8.81 24.82
C SER A 261 -23.42 -9.60 24.45
N ILE A 262 -23.26 -10.71 23.74
CA ILE A 262 -24.35 -11.65 23.42
C ILE A 262 -24.31 -12.76 24.48
N ALA A 263 -25.44 -12.93 25.19
CA ALA A 263 -25.58 -14.02 26.15
C ALA A 263 -25.58 -15.35 25.39
N SER A 264 -24.74 -16.29 25.81
CA SER A 264 -24.64 -17.59 25.17
C SER A 264 -24.72 -18.69 26.23
N ASN A 265 -25.76 -19.51 26.09
CA ASN A 265 -25.90 -20.79 26.79
C ASN A 265 -25.17 -21.91 26.03
N ALA A 266 -24.46 -21.58 24.94
CA ALA A 266 -23.82 -22.57 24.09
C ALA A 266 -22.64 -23.23 24.82
N ASN A 267 -22.74 -24.55 25.02
CA ASN A 267 -21.65 -25.43 25.44
C ASN A 267 -20.78 -25.87 24.24
N VAL A 268 -20.81 -25.13 23.13
CA VAL A 268 -20.03 -25.45 21.93
C VAL A 268 -18.60 -25.01 22.16
N ASN A 269 -17.75 -25.97 22.50
CA ASN A 269 -16.33 -25.74 22.79
C ASN A 269 -15.61 -25.23 21.54
N GLU A 270 -15.88 -25.83 20.37
CA GLU A 270 -15.25 -25.46 19.10
C GLU A 270 -16.28 -25.44 17.96
N LEU A 271 -16.19 -24.45 17.07
CA LEU A 271 -17.06 -24.31 15.90
C LEU A 271 -16.19 -24.03 14.68
N PHE A 272 -16.41 -24.80 13.61
CA PHE A 272 -15.66 -24.68 12.37
C PHE A 272 -16.57 -24.32 11.20
N PHE A 273 -16.13 -23.37 10.37
CA PHE A 273 -16.74 -23.10 9.07
C PHE A 273 -15.68 -23.18 7.98
N ASP A 274 -16.00 -23.80 6.85
CA ASP A 274 -15.28 -23.60 5.59
C ASP A 274 -16.24 -22.98 4.59
N VAL A 275 -15.88 -21.80 4.08
CA VAL A 275 -16.74 -21.00 3.21
C VAL A 275 -16.01 -20.73 1.91
N LYS A 276 -16.61 -21.15 0.81
CA LYS A 276 -16.12 -20.89 -0.55
C LYS A 276 -17.13 -20.06 -1.32
N GLY A 277 -16.65 -19.09 -2.07
CA GLY A 277 -17.53 -18.26 -2.88
C GLY A 277 -16.80 -17.17 -3.66
N SER A 278 -17.59 -16.19 -4.10
CA SER A 278 -17.09 -15.01 -4.78
C SER A 278 -17.82 -13.74 -4.36
N ILE A 279 -17.13 -12.61 -4.36
CA ILE A 279 -17.72 -11.27 -4.12
C ILE A 279 -17.40 -10.38 -5.31
N ASN A 280 -18.40 -9.72 -5.86
CA ASN A 280 -18.17 -8.62 -6.78
C ASN A 280 -17.89 -7.34 -5.98
N ILE A 281 -16.67 -6.81 -6.14
CA ILE A 281 -16.15 -5.71 -5.32
C ILE A 281 -16.77 -4.34 -5.66
N LEU A 282 -17.50 -4.25 -6.76
CA LEU A 282 -18.15 -3.01 -7.22
C LEU A 282 -19.58 -2.89 -6.71
N ASN A 283 -20.36 -3.99 -6.76
CA ASN A 283 -21.77 -3.96 -6.38
C ASN A 283 -22.07 -4.61 -5.02
N ASN A 284 -21.04 -5.03 -4.28
CA ASN A 284 -21.14 -5.64 -2.97
C ASN A 284 -22.07 -6.87 -2.93
N LYS A 285 -22.14 -7.63 -4.03
CA LYS A 285 -22.89 -8.89 -4.12
C LYS A 285 -21.98 -10.08 -3.90
N ILE A 286 -22.47 -11.04 -3.11
CA ILE A 286 -21.75 -12.27 -2.78
C ILE A 286 -22.46 -13.49 -3.38
N ASN A 287 -21.69 -14.49 -3.77
CA ASN A 287 -22.16 -15.83 -4.03
C ASN A 287 -21.43 -16.79 -3.11
N PHE A 288 -22.17 -17.64 -2.41
CA PHE A 288 -21.60 -18.76 -1.68
C PHE A 288 -21.76 -20.00 -2.53
N ASP A 289 -20.64 -20.60 -2.91
CA ASP A 289 -20.63 -21.87 -3.64
C ASP A 289 -20.79 -23.03 -2.66
N GLU A 290 -20.18 -22.91 -1.48
CA GLU A 290 -20.21 -23.92 -0.44
C GLU A 290 -20.02 -23.31 0.95
N ILE A 291 -20.79 -23.80 1.92
CA ILE A 291 -20.63 -23.53 3.35
C ILE A 291 -20.64 -24.88 4.05
N ILE A 292 -19.53 -25.25 4.68
CA ILE A 292 -19.40 -26.46 5.49
C ILE A 292 -19.31 -26.04 6.95
N VAL A 293 -20.08 -26.70 7.82
CA VAL A 293 -20.05 -26.47 9.27
C VAL A 293 -19.51 -27.73 9.95
N ASN A 294 -18.58 -27.59 10.90
CA ASN A 294 -18.02 -28.68 11.70
C ASN A 294 -17.49 -29.90 10.91
N LYS A 295 -17.04 -29.66 9.67
CA LYS A 295 -16.57 -30.70 8.73
C LYS A 295 -17.64 -31.74 8.40
N GLU A 296 -18.91 -31.37 8.54
CA GLU A 296 -20.05 -32.17 8.12
C GLU A 296 -20.37 -31.90 6.63
N GLN A 297 -21.58 -32.25 6.19
CA GLN A 297 -22.03 -31.96 4.83
C GLN A 297 -22.22 -30.46 4.61
N SER A 298 -22.12 -30.03 3.36
CA SER A 298 -22.41 -28.67 2.95
C SER A 298 -23.87 -28.30 3.22
N LEU A 299 -24.09 -27.04 3.58
CA LEU A 299 -25.44 -26.52 3.80
C LEU A 299 -26.31 -26.66 2.56
N LYS A 300 -27.60 -26.90 2.76
CA LYS A 300 -28.56 -27.00 1.66
C LYS A 300 -28.70 -25.66 0.97
N GLU A 301 -29.05 -25.67 -0.31
CA GLU A 301 -29.19 -24.45 -1.12
C GLU A 301 -30.11 -23.39 -0.48
N LYS A 302 -31.21 -23.81 0.15
CA LYS A 302 -32.12 -22.91 0.86
C LYS A 302 -31.44 -22.17 2.01
N GLU A 303 -30.59 -22.86 2.78
CA GLU A 303 -29.83 -22.31 3.90
C GLU A 303 -28.73 -21.38 3.37
N THR A 304 -28.00 -21.81 2.34
CA THR A 304 -26.97 -20.99 1.68
C THR A 304 -27.54 -19.67 1.14
N ARG A 305 -28.74 -19.70 0.55
CA ARG A 305 -29.46 -18.49 0.10
C ARG A 305 -29.85 -17.57 1.27
N TYR A 306 -30.27 -18.14 2.40
CA TYR A 306 -30.57 -17.37 3.62
C TYR A 306 -29.33 -16.65 4.15
N TYR A 307 -28.21 -17.37 4.31
CA TYR A 307 -26.94 -16.77 4.73
C TYR A 307 -26.45 -15.67 3.78
N LYS A 308 -26.58 -15.88 2.47
CA LYS A 308 -26.29 -14.85 1.47
C LYS A 308 -27.07 -13.56 1.72
N GLN A 309 -28.39 -13.65 1.88
CA GLN A 309 -29.23 -12.46 2.05
C GLN A 309 -28.86 -11.68 3.32
N ILE A 310 -28.62 -12.38 4.43
CA ILE A 310 -28.23 -11.76 5.70
C ILE A 310 -26.82 -11.15 5.60
N PHE A 311 -25.86 -11.86 4.99
CA PHE A 311 -24.50 -11.35 4.81
C PHE A 311 -24.49 -10.07 3.96
N GLU A 312 -25.22 -10.05 2.85
CA GLU A 312 -25.35 -8.85 2.01
C GLU A 312 -25.97 -7.68 2.77
N LYS A 313 -27.03 -7.95 3.53
CA LYS A 313 -27.81 -6.92 4.25
C LYS A 313 -27.06 -6.28 5.41
N PHE A 314 -26.28 -7.06 6.18
CA PHE A 314 -25.71 -6.59 7.44
C PHE A 314 -24.19 -6.42 7.44
N LEU A 315 -23.47 -7.12 6.57
CA LEU A 315 -22.00 -7.06 6.51
C LEU A 315 -21.48 -6.30 5.28
N LEU A 316 -22.11 -6.45 4.12
CA LEU A 316 -21.65 -5.87 2.85
C LEU A 316 -22.32 -4.56 2.43
N ASP A 317 -23.34 -4.09 3.15
CA ASP A 317 -24.11 -2.88 2.85
C ASP A 317 -23.27 -1.59 2.79
N GLU A 318 -22.11 -1.54 3.45
CA GLU A 318 -21.14 -0.43 3.35
C GLU A 318 -19.91 -0.77 2.49
N GLY A 319 -19.84 -1.98 1.94
CA GLY A 319 -18.70 -2.50 1.18
C GLY A 319 -17.71 -3.35 1.98
N LEU A 320 -16.80 -3.98 1.23
CA LEU A 320 -15.90 -5.04 1.70
C LEU A 320 -15.01 -4.65 2.90
N PHE A 321 -14.52 -3.42 2.94
CA PHE A 321 -13.61 -2.97 4.01
C PHE A 321 -14.27 -2.90 5.39
N PHE A 322 -15.60 -2.89 5.44
CA PHE A 322 -16.35 -2.68 6.69
C PHE A 322 -16.96 -3.95 7.27
N ILE A 323 -16.80 -5.11 6.63
CA ILE A 323 -17.32 -6.40 7.12
C ILE A 323 -16.80 -6.72 8.52
N ILE A 324 -15.57 -6.32 8.84
CA ILE A 324 -14.93 -6.59 10.12
C ILE A 324 -15.32 -5.60 11.24
N LYS A 325 -16.18 -4.61 10.95
CA LYS A 325 -16.66 -3.68 11.98
C LYS A 325 -17.41 -4.44 13.06
N LYS A 326 -16.97 -4.26 14.30
CA LYS A 326 -17.52 -4.97 15.46
C LYS A 326 -19.03 -4.79 15.61
N SER A 327 -19.56 -3.59 15.34
CA SER A 327 -21.01 -3.32 15.38
C SER A 327 -21.78 -4.12 14.33
N LYS A 328 -21.26 -4.23 13.10
CA LYS A 328 -21.89 -4.99 12.02
C LYS A 328 -21.91 -6.49 12.31
N VAL A 329 -20.76 -7.03 12.73
CA VAL A 329 -20.65 -8.43 13.13
C VAL A 329 -21.62 -8.73 14.27
N LYS A 330 -21.78 -7.82 15.25
CA LYS A 330 -22.79 -7.99 16.31
C LYS A 330 -24.21 -8.11 15.76
N THR A 331 -24.62 -7.18 14.90
CA THR A 331 -25.98 -7.19 14.31
C THR A 331 -26.20 -8.44 13.48
N PHE A 332 -25.22 -8.84 12.66
CA PHE A 332 -25.26 -10.06 11.89
C PHE A 332 -25.46 -11.30 12.79
N LEU A 333 -24.72 -11.39 13.89
CA LEU A 333 -24.85 -12.52 14.82
C LEU A 333 -26.23 -12.55 15.51
N LEU A 334 -26.80 -11.39 15.86
CA LEU A 334 -28.12 -11.31 16.50
C LEU A 334 -29.27 -11.72 15.57
N GLU A 335 -29.12 -11.55 14.26
CA GLU A 335 -30.13 -12.03 13.28
C GLU A 335 -30.06 -13.55 13.08
N LEU A 336 -28.90 -14.16 13.35
CA LEU A 336 -28.71 -15.61 13.21
C LEU A 336 -29.17 -16.40 14.45
N THR A 337 -29.34 -15.74 15.59
CA THR A 337 -29.79 -16.32 16.87
C THR A 337 -31.26 -16.04 17.10
#